data_AF-A0A2H0LDX4-F1
#
_entry.id   AF-A0A2H0LDX4-F1
#
_cell.length_a   1.000
_cell.length_b   1.000
_cell.length_c   1.000
_cell.angle_alpha   90.00
_cell.angle_beta   90.00
_cell.angle_gamma   90.00
#
_symmetry.space_group_name_H-M   'P 1'
#
loop_
_entity.id
_entity.type
_entity.pdbx_description
1 polymer ?
#
loop_
_entity_poly.entity_id
_entity_poly.type
_entity_poly.pdbx_seq_one_letter_code
_entity_poly.pdbx_strand_id
1 'polypeptide(L)'
;MKKSSPERILIVGVNWLGDLLFMTPAIRAIRKAHPEARLSVLVPPRGEAVLRGNPHLNEILSFPESRGLGGWIRLPALIWKLKAGRFDTAFLFHRSFSRALAVWAAGIPERIGFSTWKRRLLLNRPVPLPTAQTTHKAIGFLQLVVGAGIPADGTAYDLKPSEADRAAADRFLAENGIRPQERLVAAHAGGNWSAKRWPAERFAALADGLSERFGVRVLFTGGAGDRPLLEGIAAQTRSGPLIAAGRLSFTQTGALLTRVACFISNDSGPLHLALAVGTPVIALFGPTEPLLTGPLGGTLKRIRHPRAKVWQDRLELWDQPALQRPVVPEIFVDRIMAPALGPAGGAVSGPTQAIAATVLFGSIGCPVPCFQRRCPRNFCMEQITVDQVLAEAAARL
;
A
#
# COMPACT_ATOMS: atom_id res chain seq x y z
N MET A 1 -1.15 -33.54 -24.00
CA MET A 1 -2.27 -33.66 -23.04
C MET A 1 -2.87 -32.28 -22.84
N LYS A 2 -4.15 -32.06 -23.19
CA LYS A 2 -4.85 -30.82 -22.83
C LYS A 2 -4.79 -30.69 -21.31
N LYS A 3 -4.19 -29.63 -20.77
CA LYS A 3 -4.24 -29.37 -19.32
C LYS A 3 -5.71 -29.25 -18.94
N SER A 4 -6.17 -30.08 -18.02
CA SER A 4 -7.44 -29.86 -17.34
C SER A 4 -7.41 -28.46 -16.73
N SER A 5 -8.54 -27.76 -16.75
CA SER A 5 -8.68 -26.51 -16.01
C SER A 5 -8.32 -26.74 -14.53
N PRO A 6 -7.57 -25.85 -13.89
CA PRO A 6 -7.24 -26.00 -12.48
C PRO A 6 -8.52 -25.98 -11.63
N GLU A 7 -8.61 -26.87 -10.65
CA GLU A 7 -9.76 -27.02 -9.76
C GLU A 7 -9.49 -26.43 -8.37
N ARG A 8 -8.24 -26.53 -7.87
CA ARG A 8 -7.82 -26.05 -6.55
C ARG A 8 -6.55 -25.23 -6.64
N ILE A 9 -6.72 -23.91 -6.57
CA ILE A 9 -5.64 -22.94 -6.73
C ILE A 9 -5.21 -22.39 -5.37
N LEU A 10 -3.93 -22.47 -5.07
CA LEU A 10 -3.28 -21.83 -3.94
C LEU A 10 -2.62 -20.51 -4.38
N ILE A 11 -2.96 -19.41 -3.71
CA ILE A 11 -2.28 -18.12 -3.86
C ILE A 11 -1.38 -17.91 -2.63
N VAL A 12 -0.07 -17.89 -2.80
CA VAL A 12 0.87 -17.59 -1.71
C VAL A 12 1.10 -16.08 -1.64
N GLY A 13 0.38 -15.43 -0.73
CA GLY A 13 0.35 -13.98 -0.58
C GLY A 13 1.60 -13.38 0.06
N VAL A 14 1.72 -12.07 -0.08
CA VAL A 14 2.76 -11.24 0.56
C VAL A 14 2.41 -10.90 2.03
N ASN A 15 3.37 -10.39 2.79
CA ASN A 15 3.20 -10.28 4.25
C ASN A 15 2.72 -8.91 4.74
N TRP A 16 2.87 -7.85 3.93
CA TRP A 16 2.52 -6.48 4.32
C TRP A 16 1.10 -6.14 3.91
N LEU A 17 0.34 -5.49 4.79
CA LEU A 17 -1.08 -5.19 4.56
C LEU A 17 -1.31 -4.36 3.28
N GLY A 18 -0.50 -3.33 3.05
CA GLY A 18 -0.57 -2.53 1.82
C GLY A 18 -0.24 -3.34 0.56
N ASP A 19 0.77 -4.21 0.63
CA ASP A 19 1.16 -5.05 -0.50
C ASP A 19 0.08 -6.13 -0.81
N LEU A 20 -0.72 -6.53 0.19
CA LEU A 20 -1.86 -7.42 -0.05
C LEU A 20 -2.95 -6.74 -0.88
N LEU A 21 -3.19 -5.43 -0.67
CA LEU A 21 -4.13 -4.66 -1.51
C LEU A 21 -3.64 -4.61 -2.96
N PHE A 22 -2.34 -4.36 -3.18
CA PHE A 22 -1.73 -4.41 -4.52
C PHE A 22 -1.89 -5.76 -5.23
N MET A 23 -2.04 -6.85 -4.47
CA MET A 23 -2.19 -8.20 -5.01
C MET A 23 -3.64 -8.51 -5.40
N THR A 24 -4.63 -7.78 -4.88
CA THR A 24 -6.05 -8.06 -5.15
C THR A 24 -6.46 -8.04 -6.63
N PRO A 25 -5.95 -7.13 -7.51
CA PRO A 25 -6.25 -7.21 -8.94
C PRO A 25 -5.76 -8.52 -9.58
N ALA A 26 -4.65 -9.07 -9.08
CA ALA A 26 -4.12 -10.34 -9.56
C ALA A 26 -5.01 -11.52 -9.12
N ILE A 27 -5.58 -11.47 -7.90
CA ILE A 27 -6.57 -12.46 -7.43
C ILE A 27 -7.83 -12.41 -8.32
N ARG A 28 -8.32 -11.20 -8.62
CA ARG A 28 -9.47 -10.98 -9.51
C ARG A 28 -9.22 -11.56 -10.91
N ALA A 29 -8.07 -11.30 -11.49
CA ALA A 29 -7.67 -11.86 -12.78
C ALA A 29 -7.62 -13.40 -12.78
N ILE A 30 -7.07 -14.02 -11.73
CA ILE A 30 -7.05 -15.49 -11.58
C ILE A 30 -8.49 -16.03 -11.47
N ARG A 31 -9.36 -15.40 -10.67
CA ARG A 31 -10.78 -15.79 -10.56
C ARG A 31 -11.49 -15.70 -11.92
N LYS A 32 -11.28 -14.63 -12.67
CA LYS A 32 -11.90 -14.43 -14.00
C LYS A 32 -11.48 -15.51 -14.99
N ALA A 33 -10.21 -15.91 -14.96
CA ALA A 33 -9.69 -17.00 -15.81
C ALA A 33 -10.12 -18.39 -15.37
N HIS A 34 -10.41 -18.57 -14.07
CA HIS A 34 -10.81 -19.85 -13.48
C HIS A 34 -12.06 -19.68 -12.59
N PRO A 35 -13.26 -19.44 -13.17
CA PRO A 35 -14.46 -19.12 -12.41
C PRO A 35 -14.88 -20.22 -11.43
N GLU A 36 -14.76 -21.48 -11.84
CA GLU A 36 -15.17 -22.65 -11.06
C GLU A 36 -14.11 -23.16 -10.08
N ALA A 37 -12.87 -22.66 -10.17
CA ALA A 37 -11.79 -23.13 -9.31
C ALA A 37 -12.00 -22.69 -7.86
N ARG A 38 -11.64 -23.55 -6.91
CA ARG A 38 -11.55 -23.17 -5.50
C ARG A 38 -10.22 -22.44 -5.26
N LEU A 39 -10.29 -21.13 -5.04
CA LEU A 39 -9.13 -20.28 -4.75
C LEU A 39 -8.96 -20.14 -3.23
N SER A 40 -7.81 -20.61 -2.74
CA SER A 40 -7.39 -20.39 -1.36
C SER A 40 -6.15 -19.49 -1.33
N VAL A 41 -6.07 -18.55 -0.39
CA VAL A 41 -4.89 -17.70 -0.21
C VAL A 41 -4.15 -18.02 1.10
N LEU A 42 -2.84 -18.19 1.04
CA LEU A 42 -1.97 -18.36 2.20
C LEU A 42 -1.35 -17.02 2.60
N VAL A 43 -1.66 -16.54 3.81
CA VAL A 43 -1.15 -15.27 4.36
C VAL A 43 -0.82 -15.40 5.85
N PRO A 44 -0.01 -14.50 6.43
CA PRO A 44 0.08 -14.40 7.89
C PRO A 44 -1.26 -13.95 8.49
N PRO A 45 -1.53 -14.18 9.79
CA PRO A 45 -2.80 -13.82 10.44
C PRO A 45 -3.22 -12.36 10.23
N ARG A 46 -2.27 -11.42 10.24
CA ARG A 46 -2.52 -10.01 9.94
C ARG A 46 -3.10 -9.77 8.54
N GLY A 47 -2.72 -10.60 7.57
CA GLY A 47 -3.19 -10.51 6.19
C GLY A 47 -4.59 -11.07 5.97
N GLU A 48 -5.05 -11.96 6.86
CA GLU A 48 -6.41 -12.50 6.81
C GLU A 48 -7.45 -11.40 6.94
N ALA A 49 -7.20 -10.43 7.84
CA ALA A 49 -8.10 -9.29 8.02
C ALA A 49 -8.30 -8.48 6.73
N VAL A 50 -7.27 -8.33 5.89
CA VAL A 50 -7.33 -7.54 4.64
C VAL A 50 -8.13 -8.25 3.56
N LEU A 51 -7.99 -9.57 3.48
CA LEU A 51 -8.60 -10.37 2.42
C LEU A 51 -9.96 -10.95 2.81
N ARG A 52 -10.36 -10.83 4.08
CA ARG A 52 -11.69 -11.23 4.55
C ARG A 52 -12.76 -10.49 3.76
N GLY A 53 -13.73 -11.23 3.21
CA GLY A 53 -14.79 -10.66 2.38
C GLY A 53 -14.39 -10.35 0.94
N ASN A 54 -13.16 -10.69 0.51
CA ASN A 54 -12.79 -10.59 -0.90
C ASN A 54 -13.64 -11.60 -1.72
N PRO A 55 -14.45 -11.14 -2.70
CA PRO A 55 -15.42 -11.98 -3.40
C PRO A 55 -14.77 -13.00 -4.33
N HIS A 56 -13.47 -12.88 -4.59
CA HIS A 56 -12.75 -13.74 -5.51
C HIS A 56 -12.13 -14.96 -4.81
N LEU A 57 -12.12 -15.01 -3.48
CA LEU A 57 -11.53 -16.08 -2.69
C LEU A 57 -12.60 -16.98 -2.08
N ASN A 58 -12.33 -18.29 -2.04
CA ASN A 58 -13.16 -19.25 -1.31
C ASN A 58 -12.65 -19.45 0.13
N GLU A 59 -11.35 -19.29 0.36
CA GLU A 59 -10.73 -19.64 1.62
C GLU A 59 -9.47 -18.81 1.89
N ILE A 60 -9.24 -18.48 3.15
CA ILE A 60 -8.03 -17.82 3.62
C ILE A 60 -7.33 -18.74 4.61
N LEU A 61 -6.15 -19.22 4.22
CA LEU A 61 -5.29 -20.05 5.05
C LEU A 61 -4.32 -19.14 5.82
N SER A 62 -4.58 -18.97 7.12
CA SER A 62 -3.65 -18.30 8.00
C SER A 62 -2.50 -19.19 8.40
N PHE A 63 -1.27 -18.67 8.27
CA PHE A 63 -0.05 -19.33 8.74
C PHE A 63 0.92 -18.33 9.38
N PRO A 64 1.18 -18.40 10.69
CA PRO A 64 2.06 -17.49 11.41
C PRO A 64 3.44 -17.38 10.75
N GLU A 65 3.85 -16.15 10.44
CA GLU A 65 5.21 -15.89 9.96
C GLU A 65 6.20 -16.18 11.09
N SER A 66 7.34 -16.75 10.73
CA SER A 66 8.51 -16.82 11.60
C SER A 66 9.75 -16.57 10.77
N ARG A 67 10.74 -15.89 11.35
CA ARG A 67 12.00 -15.53 10.69
C ARG A 67 13.12 -16.42 11.22
N GLY A 68 14.17 -16.61 10.40
CA GLY A 68 15.32 -17.42 10.78
C GLY A 68 14.94 -18.89 11.04
N LEU A 69 15.54 -19.48 12.08
CA LEU A 69 15.33 -20.90 12.44
C LEU A 69 13.86 -21.24 12.69
N GLY A 70 13.08 -20.33 13.28
CA GLY A 70 11.66 -20.56 13.54
C GLY A 70 10.81 -20.74 12.28
N GLY A 71 11.25 -20.21 11.13
CA GLY A 71 10.61 -20.45 9.84
C GLY A 71 10.80 -21.89 9.35
N TRP A 72 11.96 -22.48 9.62
CA TRP A 72 12.29 -23.86 9.27
C TRP A 72 11.60 -24.86 10.18
N ILE A 73 11.51 -24.58 11.48
CA ILE A 73 10.79 -25.41 12.46
C ILE A 73 9.31 -25.54 12.07
N ARG A 74 8.71 -24.48 11.52
CA ARG A 74 7.31 -24.47 11.11
C ARG A 74 7.07 -25.01 9.69
N LEU A 75 8.13 -25.30 8.94
CA LEU A 75 8.03 -25.74 7.55
C LEU A 75 7.28 -27.08 7.39
N PRO A 76 7.50 -28.12 8.22
CA PRO A 76 6.76 -29.38 8.10
C PRO A 76 5.26 -29.21 8.31
N ALA A 77 4.86 -28.39 9.30
CA ALA A 77 3.45 -28.09 9.56
C ALA A 77 2.81 -27.36 8.37
N LEU A 78 3.55 -26.45 7.72
CA LEU A 78 3.09 -25.81 6.49
C LEU A 78 2.91 -26.82 5.36
N ILE A 79 3.90 -27.68 5.12
CA ILE A 79 3.85 -28.73 4.08
C ILE A 79 2.62 -29.61 4.28
N TRP A 80 2.38 -30.09 5.51
CA TRP A 80 1.23 -30.93 5.82
C TRP A 80 -0.09 -30.21 5.56
N LYS A 81 -0.22 -28.95 6.00
CA LYS A 81 -1.39 -28.11 5.73
C LYS A 81 -1.65 -27.93 4.23
N LEU A 82 -0.59 -27.70 3.44
CA LEU A 82 -0.71 -27.56 1.98
C LEU A 82 -1.07 -28.88 1.29
N LYS A 83 -0.52 -30.00 1.75
CA LYS A 83 -0.83 -31.34 1.23
C LYS A 83 -2.29 -31.73 1.51
N ALA A 84 -2.80 -31.43 2.71
CA ALA A 84 -4.21 -31.63 3.05
C ALA A 84 -5.16 -30.77 2.17
N GLY A 85 -4.68 -29.62 1.72
CA GLY A 85 -5.39 -28.74 0.79
C GLY A 85 -5.50 -29.25 -0.65
N ARG A 86 -4.81 -30.33 -1.03
CA ARG A 86 -4.90 -30.97 -2.37
C ARG A 86 -4.91 -29.97 -3.54
N PHE A 87 -4.01 -28.98 -3.48
CA PHE A 87 -3.91 -27.96 -4.54
C PHE A 87 -3.25 -28.54 -5.79
N ASP A 88 -3.81 -28.23 -6.95
CA ASP A 88 -3.23 -28.60 -8.25
C ASP A 88 -2.30 -27.50 -8.80
N THR A 89 -2.56 -26.25 -8.43
CA THR A 89 -1.89 -25.07 -8.96
C THR A 89 -1.54 -24.10 -7.84
N ALA A 90 -0.35 -23.53 -7.86
CA ALA A 90 0.08 -22.50 -6.93
C ALA A 90 0.67 -21.28 -7.62
N PHE A 91 0.19 -20.09 -7.25
CA PHE A 91 0.77 -18.78 -7.62
C PHE A 91 1.56 -18.20 -6.45
N LEU A 92 2.87 -18.04 -6.62
CA LEU A 92 3.80 -17.57 -5.59
C LEU A 92 4.22 -16.12 -5.81
N PHE A 93 3.40 -15.21 -5.30
CA PHE A 93 3.69 -13.77 -5.24
C PHE A 93 4.81 -13.48 -4.22
N HIS A 94 4.83 -14.20 -3.09
CA HIS A 94 5.92 -14.09 -2.13
C HIS A 94 7.23 -14.63 -2.70
N ARG A 95 8.31 -13.86 -2.54
CA ARG A 95 9.65 -14.22 -3.05
C ARG A 95 10.47 -15.16 -2.16
N SER A 96 9.83 -15.80 -1.17
CA SER A 96 10.56 -16.59 -0.16
C SER A 96 10.88 -17.98 -0.67
N PHE A 97 12.13 -18.40 -0.47
CA PHE A 97 12.56 -19.76 -0.78
C PHE A 97 11.81 -20.80 0.07
N SER A 98 11.65 -20.58 1.39
CA SER A 98 10.98 -21.54 2.26
C SER A 98 9.51 -21.75 1.88
N ARG A 99 8.84 -20.71 1.37
CA ARG A 99 7.47 -20.82 0.85
C ARG A 99 7.42 -21.64 -0.44
N ALA A 100 8.36 -21.41 -1.35
CA ALA A 100 8.48 -22.22 -2.57
C ALA A 100 8.80 -23.68 -2.26
N LEU A 101 9.66 -23.93 -1.27
CA LEU A 101 10.01 -25.27 -0.82
C LEU A 101 8.80 -25.98 -0.22
N ALA A 102 7.97 -25.29 0.58
CA ALA A 102 6.76 -25.88 1.14
C ALA A 102 5.75 -26.29 0.05
N VAL A 103 5.54 -25.44 -0.96
CA VAL A 103 4.65 -25.73 -2.10
C VAL A 103 5.18 -26.91 -2.91
N TRP A 104 6.48 -26.94 -3.19
CA TRP A 104 7.13 -28.04 -3.91
C TRP A 104 7.03 -29.36 -3.11
N ALA A 105 7.36 -29.35 -1.82
CA ALA A 105 7.33 -30.53 -0.96
C ALA A 105 5.90 -31.02 -0.67
N ALA A 106 4.90 -30.15 -0.75
CA ALA A 106 3.49 -30.53 -0.70
C ALA A 106 3.03 -31.29 -1.95
N GLY A 107 3.86 -31.35 -3.01
CA GLY A 107 3.57 -32.08 -4.23
C GLY A 107 2.62 -31.35 -5.18
N ILE A 108 2.46 -30.02 -5.05
CA ILE A 108 1.56 -29.22 -5.90
C ILE A 108 2.08 -29.26 -7.35
N PRO A 109 1.36 -29.83 -8.33
CA PRO A 109 1.84 -30.08 -9.68
C PRO A 109 2.27 -28.81 -10.42
N GLU A 110 1.45 -27.77 -10.46
CA GLU A 110 1.75 -26.53 -11.18
C GLU A 110 2.18 -25.43 -10.20
N ARG A 111 3.39 -24.88 -10.39
CA ARG A 111 4.03 -23.93 -9.46
C ARG A 111 4.55 -22.73 -10.24
N ILE A 112 3.75 -21.68 -10.24
CA ILE A 112 3.96 -20.42 -10.95
C ILE A 112 4.51 -19.40 -9.97
N GLY A 113 5.60 -18.71 -10.30
CA GLY A 113 6.21 -17.76 -9.37
C GLY A 113 7.35 -16.97 -9.97
N PHE A 114 7.72 -15.85 -9.34
CA PHE A 114 8.89 -15.10 -9.79
C PHE A 114 10.18 -15.91 -9.68
N SER A 115 10.98 -15.94 -10.74
CA SER A 115 12.28 -16.60 -10.77
C SER A 115 13.33 -15.76 -10.04
N THR A 116 13.69 -16.19 -8.84
CA THR A 116 14.98 -15.82 -8.22
C THR A 116 15.92 -17.02 -8.32
N TRP A 117 17.25 -16.80 -8.36
CA TRP A 117 18.26 -17.82 -8.67
C TRP A 117 17.95 -19.20 -8.08
N LYS A 118 17.85 -19.31 -6.74
CA LYS A 118 17.59 -20.57 -6.04
C LYS A 118 16.13 -21.06 -6.15
N ARG A 119 15.14 -20.17 -6.31
CA ARG A 119 13.72 -20.56 -6.40
C ARG A 119 13.36 -21.20 -7.72
N ARG A 120 14.08 -20.91 -8.80
CA ARG A 120 13.78 -21.44 -10.14
C ARG A 120 13.68 -22.96 -10.14
N LEU A 121 14.50 -23.66 -9.34
CA LEU A 121 14.50 -25.12 -9.24
C LEU A 121 13.21 -25.70 -8.63
N LEU A 122 12.48 -24.90 -7.84
CA LEU A 122 11.25 -25.31 -7.15
C LEU A 122 9.99 -24.95 -7.95
N LEU A 123 10.14 -24.21 -9.05
CA LEU A 123 9.06 -23.74 -9.92
C LEU A 123 9.15 -24.46 -11.26
N ASN A 124 8.02 -24.90 -11.81
CA ASN A 124 7.98 -25.43 -13.19
C ASN A 124 7.43 -24.42 -14.19
N ARG A 125 6.82 -23.32 -13.71
CA ARG A 125 6.44 -22.16 -14.53
C ARG A 125 7.04 -20.87 -13.95
N PRO A 126 8.37 -20.70 -14.02
CA PRO A 126 9.01 -19.48 -13.56
C PRO A 126 8.62 -18.29 -14.44
N VAL A 127 8.30 -17.16 -13.81
CA VAL A 127 8.09 -15.87 -14.47
C VAL A 127 9.25 -14.94 -14.12
N PRO A 128 9.86 -14.21 -15.07
CA PRO A 128 10.89 -13.24 -14.77
C PRO A 128 10.44 -12.21 -13.72
N LEU A 129 11.39 -11.70 -12.94
CA LEU A 129 11.11 -10.55 -12.09
C LEU A 129 10.78 -9.33 -12.97
N PRO A 130 9.91 -8.41 -12.48
CA PRO A 130 9.70 -7.12 -13.12
C PRO A 130 11.04 -6.44 -13.41
N THR A 131 11.33 -6.16 -14.68
CA THR A 131 12.65 -5.76 -15.17
C THR A 131 13.05 -4.33 -14.80
N ALA A 132 12.10 -3.49 -14.38
CA ALA A 132 12.37 -2.08 -14.11
C ALA A 132 12.29 -1.73 -12.62
N GLN A 133 13.29 -0.99 -12.13
CA GLN A 133 13.28 -0.30 -10.84
C GLN A 133 12.16 0.76 -10.72
N THR A 134 11.30 0.88 -11.73
CA THR A 134 10.20 1.85 -11.86
C THR A 134 8.83 1.18 -11.99
N THR A 135 8.75 -0.16 -11.95
CA THR A 135 7.44 -0.85 -12.06
C THR A 135 6.69 -0.77 -10.74
N HIS A 136 5.49 -0.17 -10.79
CA HIS A 136 4.58 -0.14 -9.64
C HIS A 136 4.29 -1.56 -9.11
N LYS A 137 4.28 -1.75 -7.79
CA LYS A 137 4.16 -3.09 -7.17
C LYS A 137 2.92 -3.86 -7.61
N ALA A 138 1.76 -3.20 -7.71
CA ALA A 138 0.52 -3.85 -8.18
C ALA A 138 0.65 -4.39 -9.61
N ILE A 139 1.36 -3.65 -10.49
CA ILE A 139 1.67 -4.10 -11.86
C ILE A 139 2.66 -5.23 -11.83
N GLY A 140 3.66 -5.16 -10.97
CA GLY A 140 4.58 -6.26 -10.74
C GLY A 140 3.86 -7.56 -10.37
N PHE A 141 2.82 -7.50 -9.54
CA PHE A 141 1.99 -8.67 -9.24
C PHE A 141 1.14 -9.14 -10.43
N LEU A 142 0.53 -8.22 -11.18
CA LEU A 142 -0.18 -8.57 -12.41
C LEU A 142 0.73 -9.22 -13.47
N GLN A 143 1.99 -8.81 -13.58
CA GLN A 143 2.97 -9.44 -14.47
C GLN A 143 3.18 -10.94 -14.16
N LEU A 144 3.02 -11.37 -12.90
CA LEU A 144 3.08 -12.80 -12.58
C LEU A 144 1.94 -13.56 -13.26
N VAL A 145 0.74 -12.99 -13.23
CA VAL A 145 -0.48 -13.57 -13.78
C VAL A 145 -0.45 -13.53 -15.32
N VAL A 146 -0.05 -12.39 -15.90
CA VAL A 146 0.16 -12.23 -17.34
C VAL A 146 1.25 -13.17 -17.86
N GLY A 147 2.38 -13.28 -17.15
CA GLY A 147 3.45 -14.21 -17.48
C GLY A 147 3.04 -15.68 -17.37
N ALA A 148 1.95 -15.98 -16.67
CA ALA A 148 1.33 -17.31 -16.63
C ALA A 148 0.33 -17.56 -17.77
N GLY A 149 0.13 -16.58 -18.67
CA GLY A 149 -0.83 -16.65 -19.77
C GLY A 149 -2.25 -16.24 -19.38
N ILE A 150 -2.44 -15.62 -18.21
CA ILE A 150 -3.74 -15.11 -17.76
C ILE A 150 -3.80 -13.59 -18.02
N PRO A 151 -4.77 -13.08 -18.80
CA PRO A 151 -4.94 -11.64 -19.00
C PRO A 151 -5.13 -10.88 -17.69
N ALA A 152 -4.60 -9.66 -17.61
CA ALA A 152 -4.90 -8.76 -16.50
C ALA A 152 -6.38 -8.33 -16.51
N ASP A 153 -6.93 -8.02 -15.33
CA ASP A 153 -8.31 -7.54 -15.17
C ASP A 153 -8.37 -6.27 -14.31
N GLY A 154 -8.00 -5.14 -14.91
CA GLY A 154 -7.96 -3.85 -14.23
C GLY A 154 -6.80 -3.71 -13.22
N THR A 155 -6.78 -2.57 -12.53
CA THR A 155 -5.80 -2.22 -11.49
C THR A 155 -6.45 -1.80 -10.17
N ALA A 156 -7.77 -1.66 -10.12
CA ALA A 156 -8.50 -1.29 -8.92
C ALA A 156 -8.31 -2.32 -7.80
N TYR A 157 -8.08 -1.88 -6.57
CA TYR A 157 -7.94 -2.75 -5.41
C TYR A 157 -9.32 -3.24 -4.94
N ASP A 158 -9.43 -4.53 -4.62
CA ASP A 158 -10.65 -5.13 -4.09
C ASP A 158 -10.61 -5.19 -2.57
N LEU A 159 -11.17 -4.16 -1.93
CA LEU A 159 -11.49 -4.18 -0.50
C LEU A 159 -12.85 -3.53 -0.30
N LYS A 160 -13.77 -4.26 0.34
CA LYS A 160 -15.07 -3.75 0.73
C LYS A 160 -15.22 -3.98 2.24
N PRO A 161 -15.23 -2.91 3.05
CA PRO A 161 -15.52 -3.05 4.46
C PRO A 161 -16.90 -3.68 4.64
N SER A 162 -17.03 -4.62 5.57
CA SER A 162 -18.29 -5.28 5.89
C SER A 162 -19.27 -4.33 6.59
N GLU A 163 -20.54 -4.71 6.67
CA GLU A 163 -21.53 -3.96 7.47
C GLU A 163 -21.12 -3.87 8.95
N ALA A 164 -20.48 -4.90 9.50
CA ALA A 164 -19.94 -4.87 10.86
C ALA A 164 -18.78 -3.86 11.00
N ASP A 165 -17.93 -3.72 9.96
CA ASP A 165 -16.86 -2.71 9.93
C ASP A 165 -17.44 -1.30 9.87
N ARG A 166 -18.47 -1.08 9.04
CA ARG A 166 -19.20 0.19 8.91
C ARG A 166 -19.87 0.59 10.23
N ALA A 167 -20.62 -0.33 10.83
CA ALA A 167 -21.26 -0.10 12.12
C ALA A 167 -20.24 0.21 13.23
N ALA A 168 -19.06 -0.44 13.22
CA ALA A 168 -18.00 -0.13 14.19
C ALA A 168 -17.39 1.26 13.98
N ALA A 169 -17.17 1.68 12.73
CA ALA A 169 -16.71 3.03 12.42
C ALA A 169 -17.76 4.10 12.82
N ASP A 170 -19.03 3.86 12.53
CA ASP A 170 -20.12 4.78 12.89
C ASP A 170 -20.29 4.89 14.41
N ARG A 171 -20.23 3.77 15.15
CA ARG A 171 -20.21 3.80 16.62
C ARG A 171 -19.02 4.58 17.15
N PHE A 172 -17.82 4.34 16.62
CA PHE A 172 -16.63 5.09 17.02
C PHE A 172 -16.82 6.59 16.80
N LEU A 173 -17.37 7.02 15.67
CA LEU A 173 -17.65 8.44 15.41
C LEU A 173 -18.67 9.00 16.42
N ALA A 174 -19.79 8.30 16.63
CA ALA A 174 -20.86 8.71 17.54
C ALA A 174 -20.38 8.82 19.01
N GLU A 175 -19.61 7.85 19.50
CA GLU A 175 -19.02 7.85 20.85
C GLU A 175 -18.10 9.06 21.10
N ASN A 176 -17.50 9.60 20.04
CA ASN A 176 -16.63 10.79 20.11
C ASN A 176 -17.36 12.08 19.70
N GLY A 177 -18.71 12.07 19.71
CA GLY A 177 -19.54 13.24 19.47
C GLY A 177 -19.54 13.75 18.03
N ILE A 178 -19.12 12.93 17.06
CA ILE A 178 -19.14 13.30 15.64
C ILE A 178 -20.53 13.03 15.06
N ARG A 179 -21.20 14.09 14.59
CA ARG A 179 -22.51 13.98 13.93
C ARG A 179 -22.37 13.49 12.49
N PRO A 180 -23.37 12.78 11.92
CA PRO A 180 -23.29 12.24 10.56
C PRO A 180 -22.99 13.25 9.45
N GLN A 181 -23.40 14.51 9.63
CA GLN A 181 -23.24 15.60 8.66
C GLN A 181 -21.92 16.37 8.83
N GLU A 182 -21.16 16.12 9.91
CA GLU A 182 -19.88 16.80 10.10
C GLU A 182 -18.87 16.37 9.05
N ARG A 183 -18.18 17.35 8.47
CA ARG A 183 -17.12 17.11 7.50
C ARG A 183 -15.86 16.67 8.21
N LEU A 184 -15.31 15.54 7.79
CA LEU A 184 -14.16 14.90 8.41
C LEU A 184 -12.96 14.90 7.46
N VAL A 185 -11.78 15.15 8.00
CA VAL A 185 -10.50 14.88 7.32
C VAL A 185 -9.69 13.91 8.17
N ALA A 186 -9.27 12.81 7.54
CA ALA A 186 -8.38 11.87 8.19
C ALA A 186 -6.92 12.18 7.86
N ALA A 187 -6.03 11.97 8.84
CA ALA A 187 -4.59 11.96 8.61
C ALA A 187 -3.91 10.75 9.26
N HIS A 188 -2.77 10.34 8.70
CA HIS A 188 -1.91 9.29 9.26
C HIS A 188 -0.47 9.76 9.33
N ALA A 189 -0.03 10.12 10.54
CA ALA A 189 1.35 10.55 10.83
C ALA A 189 2.29 9.39 11.18
N GLY A 190 1.74 8.20 11.40
CA GLY A 190 2.48 6.99 11.77
C GLY A 190 3.31 6.39 10.64
N GLY A 191 3.91 5.23 10.93
CA GLY A 191 4.60 4.39 9.94
C GLY A 191 5.90 3.76 10.44
N ASN A 192 6.21 2.55 9.99
CA ASN A 192 7.34 1.75 10.51
C ASN A 192 8.75 2.26 10.14
N TRP A 193 8.84 3.27 9.27
CA TRP A 193 10.12 3.85 8.84
C TRP A 193 10.07 5.35 9.11
N SER A 194 10.82 5.80 10.12
CA SER A 194 10.80 7.19 10.57
C SER A 194 11.12 8.19 9.46
N ALA A 195 12.03 7.87 8.54
CA ALA A 195 12.36 8.75 7.41
C ALA A 195 11.22 8.94 6.40
N LYS A 196 10.12 8.16 6.47
CA LYS A 196 8.92 8.41 5.67
C LYS A 196 7.89 9.29 6.38
N ARG A 197 8.09 9.57 7.67
CA ARG A 197 7.09 10.31 8.46
C ARG A 197 7.25 11.79 8.19
N TRP A 198 6.19 12.48 7.79
CA TRP A 198 6.22 13.94 7.80
C TRP A 198 6.36 14.46 9.24
N PRO A 199 7.08 15.58 9.49
CA PRO A 199 7.32 16.07 10.85
C PRO A 199 6.03 16.24 11.67
N ALA A 200 6.09 15.90 12.96
CA ALA A 200 4.94 15.85 13.86
C ALA A 200 4.26 17.22 14.01
N GLU A 201 5.07 18.24 14.24
CA GLU A 201 4.73 19.66 14.33
C GLU A 201 4.06 20.19 13.06
N ARG A 202 4.35 19.61 11.88
CA ARG A 202 3.63 19.94 10.65
C ARG A 202 2.25 19.29 10.57
N PHE A 203 2.09 18.07 11.09
CA PHE A 203 0.77 17.48 11.26
C PHE A 203 -0.08 18.25 12.28
N ALA A 204 0.52 18.77 13.35
CA ALA A 204 -0.18 19.62 14.32
C ALA A 204 -0.68 20.91 13.66
N ALA A 205 0.22 21.64 12.99
CA ALA A 205 -0.13 22.86 12.25
C ALA A 205 -1.15 22.61 11.12
N LEU A 206 -1.07 21.45 10.44
CA LEU A 206 -2.05 21.03 9.45
C LEU A 206 -3.43 20.81 10.08
N ALA A 207 -3.51 20.15 11.23
CA ALA A 207 -4.78 19.88 11.90
C ALA A 207 -5.50 21.17 12.31
N ASP A 208 -4.76 22.12 12.89
CA ASP A 208 -5.27 23.44 13.22
C ASP A 208 -5.67 24.22 11.97
N GLY A 209 -4.81 24.25 10.94
CA GLY A 209 -5.10 24.95 9.69
C GLY A 209 -6.33 24.39 8.96
N LEU A 210 -6.55 23.08 8.98
CA LEU A 210 -7.74 22.46 8.40
C LEU A 210 -9.00 22.86 9.17
N SER A 211 -8.94 22.76 10.50
CA SER A 211 -10.08 23.07 11.36
C SER A 211 -10.45 24.56 11.29
N GLU A 212 -9.46 25.45 11.36
CA GLU A 212 -9.66 26.90 11.36
C GLU A 212 -10.11 27.44 10.01
N ARG A 213 -9.52 26.96 8.90
CA ARG A 213 -9.83 27.49 7.55
C ARG A 213 -11.08 26.88 6.92
N PHE A 214 -11.42 25.64 7.27
CA PHE A 214 -12.49 24.90 6.58
C PHE A 214 -13.59 24.36 7.53
N GLY A 215 -13.47 24.55 8.85
CA GLY A 215 -14.48 24.11 9.80
C GLY A 215 -14.67 22.59 9.87
N VAL A 216 -13.65 21.81 9.49
CA VAL A 216 -13.71 20.34 9.49
C VAL A 216 -13.19 19.75 10.80
N ARG A 217 -13.66 18.55 11.16
CA ARG A 217 -13.05 17.78 12.25
C ARG A 217 -11.92 16.93 11.71
N VAL A 218 -10.75 17.05 12.34
CA VAL A 218 -9.57 16.27 11.99
C VAL A 218 -9.48 15.03 12.86
N LEU A 219 -9.16 13.89 12.24
CA LEU A 219 -8.97 12.62 12.94
C LEU A 219 -7.66 11.94 12.52
N PHE A 220 -6.94 11.41 13.51
CA PHE A 220 -5.68 10.70 13.31
C PHE A 220 -5.88 9.19 13.39
N THR A 221 -5.50 8.50 12.32
CA THR A 221 -5.54 7.04 12.21
C THR A 221 -4.18 6.43 12.57
N GLY A 222 -4.17 5.19 13.05
CA GLY A 222 -2.93 4.48 13.35
C GLY A 222 -3.13 3.14 14.04
N GLY A 223 -2.06 2.36 14.17
CA GLY A 223 -2.06 1.20 15.05
C GLY A 223 -1.91 1.62 16.52
N ALA A 224 -2.07 0.66 17.45
CA ALA A 224 -1.85 0.93 18.87
C ALA A 224 -0.45 1.49 19.17
N GLY A 225 0.57 1.06 18.42
CA GLY A 225 1.95 1.57 18.56
C GLY A 225 2.16 2.99 18.04
N ASP A 226 1.24 3.54 17.25
CA ASP A 226 1.31 4.94 16.79
C ASP A 226 0.67 5.91 17.80
N ARG A 227 -0.09 5.41 18.77
CA ARG A 227 -0.88 6.23 19.70
C ARG A 227 -0.06 7.27 20.47
N PRO A 228 1.10 6.94 21.09
CA PRO A 228 1.91 7.95 21.79
C PRO A 228 2.37 9.10 20.89
N LEU A 229 2.73 8.80 19.62
CA LEU A 229 3.10 9.82 18.65
C LEU A 229 1.92 10.76 18.35
N LEU A 230 0.74 10.18 18.12
CA LEU A 230 -0.46 10.94 17.73
C LEU A 230 -1.02 11.77 18.89
N GLU A 231 -0.94 11.27 20.13
CA GLU A 231 -1.26 12.03 21.34
C GLU A 231 -0.29 13.20 21.52
N GLY A 232 1.02 12.98 21.28
CA GLY A 232 2.01 14.06 21.30
C GLY A 232 1.81 15.13 20.23
N ILE A 233 1.30 14.75 19.05
CA ILE A 233 0.89 15.70 18.01
C ILE A 233 -0.36 16.47 18.45
N ALA A 234 -1.40 15.76 18.91
CA ALA A 234 -2.67 16.36 19.32
C ALA A 234 -2.49 17.36 20.49
N ALA A 235 -1.58 17.08 21.42
CA ALA A 235 -1.25 17.99 22.53
C ALA A 235 -0.66 19.34 22.08
N GLN A 236 -0.15 19.43 20.86
CA GLN A 236 0.40 20.66 20.26
C GLN A 236 -0.65 21.44 19.43
N THR A 237 -1.88 20.92 19.33
CA THR A 237 -2.95 21.52 18.54
C THR A 237 -3.92 22.31 19.41
N ARG A 238 -4.54 23.33 18.81
CA ARG A 238 -5.69 24.03 19.40
C ARG A 238 -7.02 23.34 19.08
N SER A 239 -7.08 22.69 17.91
CA SER A 239 -8.28 22.06 17.36
C SER A 239 -8.71 20.75 18.04
N GLY A 240 -7.78 20.05 18.71
CA GLY A 240 -8.08 18.80 19.41
C GLY A 240 -8.53 17.68 18.46
N PRO A 241 -7.65 17.18 17.55
CA PRO A 241 -8.00 16.14 16.61
C PRO A 241 -8.32 14.82 17.33
N LEU A 242 -9.31 14.10 16.82
CA LEU A 242 -9.72 12.81 17.38
C LEU A 242 -8.69 11.72 17.06
N ILE A 243 -8.32 10.90 18.05
CA ILE A 243 -7.34 9.81 17.87
C ILE A 243 -8.06 8.48 17.72
N ALA A 244 -8.07 7.93 16.51
CA ALA A 244 -8.59 6.60 16.20
C ALA A 244 -7.55 5.48 16.38
N ALA A 245 -6.31 5.83 16.71
CA ALA A 245 -5.20 4.90 16.74
C ALA A 245 -5.38 3.77 17.76
N GLY A 246 -5.31 2.52 17.27
CA GLY A 246 -5.53 1.33 18.09
C GLY A 246 -6.99 1.10 18.55
N ARG A 247 -7.94 1.96 18.15
CA ARG A 247 -9.37 1.79 18.47
C ARG A 247 -10.16 1.04 17.40
N LEU A 248 -9.65 1.02 16.17
CA LEU A 248 -10.26 0.34 15.04
C LEU A 248 -9.29 -0.68 14.43
N SER A 249 -9.86 -1.78 13.93
CA SER A 249 -9.13 -2.72 13.09
C SER A 249 -8.73 -2.08 11.75
N PHE A 250 -7.91 -2.78 10.96
CA PHE A 250 -7.52 -2.29 9.63
C PHE A 250 -8.75 -2.11 8.70
N THR A 251 -9.68 -3.07 8.68
CA THR A 251 -10.90 -2.99 7.86
C THR A 251 -11.89 -1.94 8.38
N GLN A 252 -12.01 -1.80 9.70
CA GLN A 252 -12.81 -0.76 10.33
C GLN A 252 -12.24 0.64 10.07
N THR A 253 -10.91 0.78 10.03
CA THR A 253 -10.26 2.01 9.56
C THR A 253 -10.62 2.28 8.10
N GLY A 254 -10.68 1.24 7.26
CA GLY A 254 -11.16 1.35 5.87
C GLY A 254 -12.60 1.87 5.81
N ALA A 255 -13.49 1.35 6.67
CA ALA A 255 -14.86 1.86 6.78
C ALA A 255 -14.90 3.32 7.24
N LEU A 256 -14.12 3.70 8.25
CA LEU A 256 -13.98 5.09 8.71
C LEU A 256 -13.53 6.01 7.57
N LEU A 257 -12.57 5.58 6.74
CA LEU A 257 -12.08 6.36 5.61
C LEU A 257 -13.15 6.57 4.51
N THR A 258 -14.20 5.75 4.44
CA THR A 258 -15.33 6.05 3.53
C THR A 258 -16.19 7.23 4.01
N ARG A 259 -16.02 7.69 5.25
CA ARG A 259 -16.76 8.81 5.86
C ARG A 259 -16.03 10.14 5.79
N VAL A 260 -14.79 10.17 5.28
CA VAL A 260 -13.96 11.39 5.27
C VAL A 260 -13.93 12.01 3.87
N ALA A 261 -13.86 13.33 3.82
CA ALA A 261 -13.78 14.07 2.55
C ALA A 261 -12.43 13.85 1.86
N CYS A 262 -11.35 13.78 2.62
CA CYS A 262 -10.04 13.39 2.12
C CYS A 262 -9.17 12.74 3.22
N PHE A 263 -8.17 11.98 2.78
CA PHE A 263 -7.17 11.36 3.62
C PHE A 263 -5.77 11.88 3.31
N ILE A 264 -5.02 12.26 4.35
CA ILE A 264 -3.67 12.81 4.23
C ILE A 264 -2.69 11.86 4.90
N SER A 265 -1.77 11.27 4.15
CA SER A 265 -0.93 10.19 4.69
C SER A 265 0.47 10.16 4.12
N ASN A 266 1.43 9.78 4.96
CA ASN A 266 2.73 9.28 4.53
C ASN A 266 2.59 8.02 3.65
N ASP A 267 3.65 7.65 2.92
CA ASP A 267 3.76 6.36 2.20
C ASP A 267 3.76 5.15 3.17
N SER A 268 2.56 4.65 3.47
CA SER A 268 2.27 3.66 4.50
C SER A 268 1.08 2.76 4.11
N GLY A 269 0.81 1.70 4.89
CA GLY A 269 -0.33 0.80 4.64
C GLY A 269 -1.69 1.51 4.54
N PRO A 270 -2.03 2.43 5.46
CA PRO A 270 -3.28 3.20 5.40
C PRO A 270 -3.48 4.01 4.12
N LEU A 271 -2.42 4.52 3.49
CA LEU A 271 -2.52 5.20 2.18
C LEU A 271 -3.21 4.29 1.15
N HIS A 272 -2.78 3.04 1.04
CA HIS A 272 -3.35 2.11 0.08
C HIS A 272 -4.74 1.63 0.47
N LEU A 273 -5.04 1.61 1.78
CA LEU A 273 -6.38 1.31 2.27
C LEU A 273 -7.39 2.39 1.84
N ALA A 274 -7.04 3.67 1.98
CA ALA A 274 -7.85 4.78 1.50
C ALA A 274 -8.12 4.67 -0.01
N LEU A 275 -7.07 4.34 -0.78
CA LEU A 275 -7.19 4.08 -2.22
C LEU A 275 -8.05 2.84 -2.53
N ALA A 276 -8.10 1.85 -1.65
CA ALA A 276 -8.92 0.65 -1.88
C ALA A 276 -10.41 0.91 -1.65
N VAL A 277 -10.75 1.83 -0.74
CA VAL A 277 -12.14 2.19 -0.41
C VAL A 277 -12.66 3.43 -1.15
N GLY A 278 -11.84 4.01 -2.04
CA GLY A 278 -12.24 5.14 -2.90
C GLY A 278 -12.13 6.52 -2.26
N THR A 279 -11.49 6.65 -1.10
CA THR A 279 -11.32 7.96 -0.43
C THR A 279 -10.34 8.84 -1.23
N PRO A 280 -10.64 10.12 -1.48
CA PRO A 280 -9.67 11.07 -2.04
C PRO A 280 -8.41 11.17 -1.17
N VAL A 281 -7.22 11.21 -1.78
CA VAL A 281 -5.96 11.15 -1.04
C VAL A 281 -5.01 12.29 -1.38
N ILE A 282 -4.33 12.80 -0.34
CA ILE A 282 -3.11 13.61 -0.46
C ILE A 282 -1.97 12.78 0.15
N ALA A 283 -1.12 12.24 -0.71
CA ALA A 283 -0.05 11.34 -0.29
C ALA A 283 1.29 12.08 -0.18
N LEU A 284 1.96 11.93 0.96
CA LEU A 284 3.24 12.59 1.26
C LEU A 284 4.39 11.60 1.06
N PHE A 285 5.27 11.90 0.11
CA PHE A 285 6.42 11.07 -0.24
C PHE A 285 7.73 11.84 -0.10
N GLY A 286 8.80 11.14 0.27
CA GLY A 286 10.13 11.72 0.47
C GLY A 286 11.25 10.76 0.09
N PRO A 287 11.58 9.74 0.92
CA PRO A 287 12.69 8.84 0.60
C PRO A 287 12.33 7.72 -0.38
N THR A 288 11.03 7.45 -0.56
CA THR A 288 10.52 6.43 -1.48
C THR A 288 10.00 7.05 -2.75
N GLU A 289 10.22 6.34 -3.87
CA GLU A 289 9.76 6.76 -5.19
C GLU A 289 8.24 6.48 -5.33
N PRO A 290 7.40 7.52 -5.53
CA PRO A 290 5.97 7.36 -5.73
C PRO A 290 5.59 6.42 -6.87
N LEU A 291 6.41 6.29 -7.91
CA LEU A 291 6.10 5.39 -9.03
C LEU A 291 6.07 3.90 -8.62
N LEU A 292 6.66 3.54 -7.48
CA LEU A 292 6.71 2.16 -7.01
C LEU A 292 5.48 1.73 -6.20
N THR A 293 4.93 2.63 -5.40
CA THR A 293 3.84 2.32 -4.45
C THR A 293 2.75 3.39 -4.36
N GLY A 294 2.90 4.51 -5.05
CA GLY A 294 1.93 5.60 -5.01
C GLY A 294 0.60 5.26 -5.67
N PRO A 295 -0.39 6.16 -5.57
CA PRO A 295 -1.68 6.02 -6.23
C PRO A 295 -1.52 5.82 -7.75
N LEU A 296 -2.19 4.80 -8.30
CA LEU A 296 -2.36 4.65 -9.74
C LEU A 296 -3.45 5.63 -10.21
N GLY A 297 -3.25 6.36 -11.32
CA GLY A 297 -4.21 7.35 -11.82
C GLY A 297 -4.21 8.71 -11.10
N GLY A 298 -3.24 8.97 -10.22
CA GLY A 298 -3.13 10.25 -9.49
C GLY A 298 -2.24 11.31 -10.16
N THR A 299 -2.29 12.53 -9.64
CA THR A 299 -1.39 13.63 -10.01
C THR A 299 -0.16 13.63 -9.12
N LEU A 300 1.04 13.54 -9.70
CA LEU A 300 2.30 13.67 -8.98
C LEU A 300 2.82 15.10 -9.07
N LYS A 301 2.90 15.78 -7.92
CA LYS A 301 3.50 17.09 -7.74
C LYS A 301 4.86 16.94 -7.06
N ARG A 302 5.93 16.99 -7.84
CA ARG A 302 7.29 16.82 -7.32
C ARG A 302 7.81 18.16 -6.82
N ILE A 303 8.06 18.26 -5.52
CA ILE A 303 8.53 19.47 -4.85
C ILE A 303 10.06 19.40 -4.80
N ARG A 304 10.73 20.25 -5.59
CA ARG A 304 12.19 20.38 -5.60
C ARG A 304 12.63 21.65 -4.88
N HIS A 305 13.58 21.52 -3.97
CA HIS A 305 14.24 22.69 -3.40
C HIS A 305 15.24 23.27 -4.43
N PRO A 306 15.38 24.60 -4.58
CA PRO A 306 16.36 25.20 -5.48
C PRO A 306 17.80 24.73 -5.23
N ARG A 307 18.15 24.43 -3.98
CA ARG A 307 19.47 23.87 -3.60
C ARG A 307 19.64 22.36 -3.85
N ALA A 308 18.65 21.64 -4.39
CA ALA A 308 18.80 20.23 -4.75
C ALA A 308 19.86 20.01 -5.86
N LYS A 309 20.16 21.04 -6.68
CA LYS A 309 21.32 21.03 -7.60
C LYS A 309 22.66 21.06 -6.86
N VAL A 310 22.75 21.76 -5.73
CA VAL A 310 23.99 21.89 -4.94
C VAL A 310 24.37 20.56 -4.27
N TRP A 311 23.39 19.71 -3.96
CA TRP A 311 23.61 18.38 -3.37
C TRP A 311 24.30 17.37 -4.30
N GLN A 312 24.32 17.60 -5.61
CA GLN A 312 25.08 16.78 -6.54
C GLN A 312 26.58 17.14 -6.53
N ASP A 313 26.92 18.39 -6.19
CA ASP A 313 28.27 18.93 -6.38
C ASP A 313 29.02 19.29 -5.08
N ARG A 314 28.37 19.41 -3.91
CA ARG A 314 29.05 19.81 -2.66
C ARG A 314 28.38 19.26 -1.40
N LEU A 315 29.12 18.39 -0.68
CA LEU A 315 28.79 17.87 0.66
C LEU A 315 29.14 18.85 1.79
N GLU A 316 29.67 20.02 1.48
CA GLU A 316 30.04 21.06 2.44
C GLU A 316 29.37 22.36 2.03
N LEU A 317 28.62 22.96 2.97
CA LEU A 317 28.09 24.34 3.02
C LEU A 317 26.65 24.32 3.55
N TRP A 318 26.54 24.31 4.88
CA TRP A 318 25.30 24.54 5.61
C TRP A 318 25.48 25.72 6.56
N ASP A 319 25.45 26.95 6.03
CA ASP A 319 24.94 28.11 6.79
C ASP A 319 24.68 29.31 5.86
N GLN A 320 23.42 29.57 5.48
CA GLN A 320 22.97 30.83 4.86
C GLN A 320 21.43 30.97 4.97
N PRO A 321 20.92 31.96 5.74
CA PRO A 321 19.51 32.22 5.94
C PRO A 321 18.96 33.22 4.91
N ALA A 322 18.63 32.72 3.72
CA ALA A 322 17.68 33.33 2.77
C ALA A 322 17.54 32.37 1.60
N LEU A 323 16.31 32.09 1.16
CA LEU A 323 15.87 31.64 -0.18
C LEU A 323 14.58 30.83 -0.01
N GLN A 324 13.45 31.51 -0.16
CA GLN A 324 12.12 30.95 0.06
C GLN A 324 11.50 30.43 -1.25
N ARG A 325 10.93 29.23 -1.14
CA ARG A 325 9.94 28.53 -1.98
C ARG A 325 10.47 27.40 -2.88
N PRO A 326 9.98 26.16 -2.70
CA PRO A 326 10.28 25.04 -3.59
C PRO A 326 9.50 25.12 -4.91
N VAL A 327 10.03 24.51 -5.97
CA VAL A 327 9.43 24.46 -7.32
C VAL A 327 8.65 23.15 -7.49
N VAL A 328 7.46 23.19 -8.09
CA VAL A 328 6.56 22.04 -8.22
C VAL A 328 6.24 21.71 -9.70
N PRO A 329 6.97 20.78 -10.33
CA PRO A 329 6.53 20.13 -11.57
C PRO A 329 5.39 19.12 -11.34
N GLU A 330 4.41 19.10 -12.25
CA GLU A 330 3.29 18.16 -12.29
C GLU A 330 3.54 17.05 -13.33
N ILE A 331 3.30 15.79 -12.95
CA ILE A 331 3.47 14.60 -13.80
C ILE A 331 2.26 13.67 -13.59
N PHE A 332 1.72 13.10 -14.67
CA PHE A 332 0.65 12.09 -14.61
C PHE A 332 1.23 10.67 -14.49
N VAL A 333 0.80 9.91 -13.49
CA VAL A 333 1.34 8.57 -13.18
C VAL A 333 1.07 7.54 -14.30
N ASP A 334 0.03 7.74 -15.11
CA ASP A 334 -0.41 6.78 -16.12
C ASP A 334 0.53 6.66 -17.34
N ARG A 335 1.28 7.73 -17.68
CA ARG A 335 2.23 7.72 -18.81
C ARG A 335 3.45 6.80 -18.61
N ILE A 336 3.63 6.24 -17.41
CA ILE A 336 4.78 5.38 -17.05
C ILE A 336 4.39 3.88 -17.06
N MET A 337 3.10 3.57 -17.23
CA MET A 337 2.55 2.22 -17.03
C MET A 337 2.50 1.38 -18.32
N ALA A 338 2.41 2.03 -19.48
CA ALA A 338 2.26 1.37 -20.79
C ALA A 338 3.43 0.43 -21.18
N PRO A 339 4.72 0.74 -20.90
CA PRO A 339 5.82 -0.16 -21.28
C PRO A 339 5.93 -1.42 -20.42
N ALA A 340 5.32 -1.45 -19.23
CA ALA A 340 5.55 -2.51 -18.25
C ALA A 340 4.84 -3.84 -18.57
N LEU A 341 3.83 -3.84 -19.45
CA LEU A 341 3.10 -5.06 -19.84
C LEU A 341 3.59 -5.67 -21.17
N GLY A 342 4.59 -5.05 -21.83
CA GLY A 342 5.22 -5.55 -23.04
C GLY A 342 4.32 -5.54 -24.30
N PRO A 343 4.88 -5.80 -25.49
CA PRO A 343 4.15 -5.77 -26.77
C PRO A 343 3.10 -6.89 -26.92
N ALA A 344 3.07 -7.89 -26.04
CA ALA A 344 2.04 -8.92 -25.98
C ALA A 344 0.88 -8.59 -25.02
N GLY A 345 0.96 -7.48 -24.30
CA GLY A 345 -0.05 -7.03 -23.35
C GLY A 345 -1.18 -6.28 -24.04
N GLY A 346 -2.28 -6.97 -24.34
CA GLY A 346 -3.54 -6.29 -24.65
C GLY A 346 -3.85 -5.24 -23.57
N ALA A 347 -4.50 -4.14 -23.97
CA ALA A 347 -4.95 -3.10 -23.06
C ALA A 347 -5.54 -3.72 -21.79
N VAL A 348 -5.19 -3.19 -20.61
CA VAL A 348 -5.74 -3.67 -19.33
C VAL A 348 -7.26 -3.48 -19.39
N SER A 349 -7.98 -4.52 -19.75
CA SER A 349 -9.44 -4.58 -19.68
C SER A 349 -9.83 -4.72 -18.21
N GLY A 350 -10.82 -3.99 -17.72
CA GLY A 350 -11.31 -4.10 -16.35
C GLY A 350 -11.18 -2.80 -15.53
N PRO A 351 -11.60 -2.83 -14.25
CA PRO A 351 -11.74 -1.62 -13.45
C PRO A 351 -10.38 -1.00 -13.07
N THR A 352 -10.24 0.30 -13.30
CA THR A 352 -9.08 1.08 -12.86
C THR A 352 -9.42 1.86 -11.59
N GLN A 353 -8.38 2.25 -10.84
CA GLN A 353 -8.55 3.16 -9.71
C GLN A 353 -8.88 4.57 -10.23
N ALA A 354 -10.15 4.94 -10.22
CA ALA A 354 -10.60 6.31 -10.48
C ALA A 354 -10.66 7.05 -9.13
N ILE A 355 -9.55 7.61 -8.67
CA ILE A 355 -9.49 8.29 -7.36
C ILE A 355 -8.81 9.64 -7.51
N ALA A 356 -9.40 10.66 -6.89
CA ALA A 356 -8.82 12.00 -6.76
C ALA A 356 -7.62 11.97 -5.80
N ALA A 357 -6.46 11.52 -6.29
CA ALA A 357 -5.24 11.39 -5.54
C ALA A 357 -4.17 12.41 -6.01
N THR A 358 -3.64 13.21 -5.08
CA THR A 358 -2.44 14.03 -5.32
C THR A 358 -1.29 13.44 -4.52
N VAL A 359 -0.13 13.29 -5.15
CA VAL A 359 1.13 12.97 -4.47
C VAL A 359 1.96 14.23 -4.36
N LEU A 360 2.29 14.65 -3.14
CA LEU A 360 3.30 15.65 -2.87
C LEU A 360 4.63 14.94 -2.61
N PHE A 361 5.58 15.06 -3.54
CA PHE A 361 6.85 14.35 -3.47
C PHE A 361 8.02 15.30 -3.22
N GLY A 362 8.47 15.38 -1.98
CA GLY A 362 9.67 16.14 -1.62
C GLY A 362 10.93 15.44 -2.13
N SER A 363 11.57 15.98 -3.16
CA SER A 363 12.75 15.40 -3.80
C SER A 363 13.94 16.33 -3.65
N ILE A 364 14.96 15.89 -2.93
CA ILE A 364 16.21 16.65 -2.71
C ILE A 364 17.34 16.26 -3.69
N GLY A 365 17.06 15.43 -4.69
CA GLY A 365 18.04 15.08 -5.73
C GLY A 365 19.09 14.05 -5.31
N CYS A 366 18.82 13.25 -4.26
CA CYS A 366 19.72 12.18 -3.84
C CYS A 366 19.97 11.20 -5.02
N PRO A 367 21.24 10.84 -5.30
CA PRO A 367 21.60 9.98 -6.42
C PRO A 367 21.13 8.52 -6.24
N VAL A 368 20.71 8.14 -5.03
CA VAL A 368 20.23 6.79 -4.70
C VAL A 368 18.85 6.91 -4.04
N PRO A 369 17.85 6.09 -4.42
CA PRO A 369 16.64 5.91 -3.62
C PRO A 369 17.05 5.61 -2.18
N CYS A 370 16.56 6.38 -1.21
CA CYS A 370 17.12 6.34 0.14
C CYS A 370 16.81 4.99 0.80
N PHE A 371 17.81 4.11 0.95
CA PHE A 371 17.66 2.83 1.67
C PHE A 371 18.00 2.94 3.17
N GLN A 372 18.44 4.11 3.62
CA GLN A 372 18.79 4.33 5.02
C GLN A 372 17.53 4.43 5.88
N ARG A 373 17.30 3.42 6.73
CA ARG A 373 16.15 3.36 7.63
C ARG A 373 16.09 4.49 8.66
N ARG A 374 17.22 5.16 8.90
CA ARG A 374 17.39 6.22 9.90
C ARG A 374 18.07 7.45 9.27
N CYS A 375 17.49 8.03 8.22
CA CYS A 375 17.94 9.34 7.76
C CYS A 375 17.70 10.36 8.89
N PRO A 376 18.75 10.94 9.50
CA PRO A 376 18.61 11.68 10.74
C PRO A 376 17.89 13.02 10.59
N ARG A 377 17.84 13.58 9.38
CA ARG A 377 17.27 14.91 9.13
C ARG A 377 16.02 14.93 8.26
N ASN A 378 15.60 13.80 7.67
CA ASN A 378 14.32 13.68 6.95
C ASN A 378 14.00 14.83 5.95
N PHE A 379 15.03 15.42 5.36
CA PHE A 379 14.94 16.70 4.64
C PHE A 379 13.97 16.69 3.46
N CYS A 380 13.81 15.53 2.82
CA CYS A 380 12.87 15.34 1.72
C CYS A 380 11.43 15.57 2.19
N MET A 381 11.01 14.98 3.30
CA MET A 381 9.68 15.21 3.87
C MET A 381 9.52 16.66 4.35
N GLU A 382 10.57 17.28 4.87
CA GLU A 382 10.57 18.70 5.25
C GLU A 382 10.42 19.68 4.07
N GLN A 383 10.57 19.24 2.82
CA GLN A 383 10.28 20.12 1.67
C GLN A 383 8.79 20.35 1.47
N ILE A 384 7.95 19.44 1.95
CA ILE A 384 6.50 19.52 1.79
C ILE A 384 5.93 20.43 2.88
N THR A 385 5.47 21.63 2.53
CA THR A 385 4.99 22.62 3.50
C THR A 385 3.53 22.38 3.89
N VAL A 386 3.13 22.91 5.04
CA VAL A 386 1.73 22.83 5.51
C VAL A 386 0.79 23.51 4.52
N ASP A 387 1.15 24.70 4.00
CA ASP A 387 0.31 25.41 3.03
C ASP A 387 0.11 24.65 1.72
N GLN A 388 1.11 23.87 1.25
CA GLN A 388 0.94 23.02 0.08
C GLN A 388 -0.10 21.92 0.33
N VAL A 389 -0.05 21.30 1.51
CA VAL A 389 -1.04 20.28 1.90
C VAL A 389 -2.43 20.90 2.08
N LEU A 390 -2.52 22.09 2.70
CA LEU A 390 -3.78 22.80 2.87
C LEU A 390 -4.40 23.24 1.54
N ALA A 391 -3.60 23.68 0.58
CA ALA A 391 -4.07 24.04 -0.77
C ALA A 391 -4.67 22.82 -1.49
N GLU A 392 -4.04 21.65 -1.38
CA GLU A 392 -4.58 20.40 -1.92
C GLU A 392 -5.84 19.94 -1.19
N ALA A 393 -5.93 20.19 0.12
CA ALA A 393 -7.12 19.87 0.91
C ALA A 393 -8.29 20.79 0.54
N ALA A 394 -8.04 22.07 0.30
CA ALA A 394 -9.06 23.05 -0.10
C ALA A 394 -9.79 22.63 -1.39
N ALA A 395 -9.10 21.99 -2.33
CA ALA A 395 -9.72 21.51 -3.57
C ALA A 395 -10.66 20.29 -3.38
N ARG A 396 -10.70 19.71 -2.17
CA ARG A 396 -11.46 18.48 -1.83
C ARG A 396 -12.52 18.70 -0.75
N LEU A 397 -12.51 19.87 -0.10
CA LEU A 397 -13.44 20.29 0.94
C LEU A 397 -14.41 21.32 0.36
#